data_AF-M7MIA8-F1
#
_entry.id   AF-M7MIA8-F1
#
_cell.length_a   1.000
_cell.length_b   1.000
_cell.length_c   1.000
_cell.angle_alpha   90.00
_cell.angle_beta   90.00
_cell.angle_gamma   90.00
#
_symmetry.space_group_name_H-M   'P 1'
#
loop_
_entity.id
_entity.type
_entity.pdbx_description
1 polymer ?
#
loop_
_entity_poly.entity_id
_entity_poly.type
_entity_poly.pdbx_seq_one_letter_code
_entity_poly.pdbx_strand_id
1 'polypeptide(L)'
;MKKNKLFSGLLALFISASLMLLSCNENDLSDQSFSDSNVSNASLSQKGTTTIEIDKDVAKTVALTFFSRSYDVDIESISIDSEKTIKDFDGKIAIYSFNINPSGFVLVSSNLRNVPIVAHSNKGTFEFNETSPDGLKSWIAENIIFNDLLEGLDKSVEEIDYQWYYLSEGRFPYPGDLEGNGGSPNYTVRYSHTENQQIGPLMQTTWRQGYPYSYYTPNNAPTGCVAVAMAQIMRYHEWPNTFNWPIMPNYSYYSSTSTGALEVASLMSDIGVKVNMQYSEFESEAYSTDARDALVNNYGYSSSANYSAYNFSTVKQEIKMYNRPVYMDGYHAYDTETTGWWFWEDTDITYTIGHAWVSDGYKQQYDVYIHNEGTQYEYTSQENRYEWLHMNWGWGPNYGGNGWFYQNLINNNGTTITVDENEVNPNFQYNRKCIYSIKK
;
A
#
# COMPACT_ATOMS: atom_id res chain seq x y z
N MET A 1 9.88 -30.22 -1.34
CA MET A 1 11.31 -30.27 -0.97
C MET A 1 11.48 -29.60 0.38
N LYS A 2 12.27 -30.17 1.28
CA LYS A 2 12.48 -29.67 2.65
C LYS A 2 13.28 -28.36 2.66
N LYS A 3 12.83 -27.41 3.50
CA LYS A 3 13.58 -26.35 4.20
C LYS A 3 14.95 -25.99 3.62
N ASN A 4 15.00 -24.91 2.85
CA ASN A 4 16.11 -23.96 2.95
C ASN A 4 15.54 -22.67 3.51
N LYS A 5 15.85 -22.40 4.79
CA LYS A 5 15.79 -21.05 5.32
C LYS A 5 16.53 -20.14 4.34
N LEU A 6 15.97 -18.99 4.00
CA LEU A 6 16.56 -17.89 3.24
C LEU A 6 17.75 -17.27 3.99
N PHE A 7 18.75 -18.09 4.33
CA PHE A 7 20.03 -17.67 4.87
C PHE A 7 21.11 -18.60 4.30
N SER A 8 21.44 -18.36 3.03
CA SER A 8 22.71 -18.83 2.48
C SER A 8 23.42 -17.67 1.79
N GLY A 9 24.34 -17.06 2.52
CA GLY A 9 25.63 -16.59 2.01
C GLY A 9 25.64 -15.37 1.08
N LEU A 10 26.04 -14.23 1.66
CA LEU A 10 26.55 -13.03 1.00
C LEU A 10 25.62 -12.28 0.04
N LEU A 11 24.88 -11.32 0.59
CA LEU A 11 24.96 -9.95 0.10
C LEU A 11 24.57 -9.00 1.22
N ALA A 12 25.52 -8.17 1.66
CA ALA A 12 25.21 -7.03 2.52
C ALA A 12 24.33 -6.06 1.74
N LEU A 13 23.01 -6.16 1.91
CA LEU A 13 22.06 -5.19 1.38
C LEU A 13 21.92 -4.08 2.41
N PHE A 14 22.37 -2.90 2.01
CA PHE A 14 22.20 -1.66 2.73
C PHE A 14 20.72 -1.47 3.10
N ILE A 15 20.40 -1.65 4.37
CA ILE A 15 19.20 -1.08 4.97
C ILE A 15 19.47 0.43 5.00
N SER A 16 19.04 1.16 3.96
CA SER A 16 18.90 2.61 4.08
C SER A 16 17.66 2.91 4.93
N ALA A 17 17.76 2.59 6.23
CA ALA A 17 16.92 3.21 7.23
C ALA A 17 17.25 4.69 7.16
N SER A 18 16.37 5.46 6.53
CA SER A 18 16.44 6.91 6.49
C SER A 18 16.09 7.43 7.88
N LEU A 19 16.97 7.19 8.86
CA LEU A 19 16.99 7.89 10.13
C LEU A 19 17.36 9.34 9.84
N MET A 20 16.34 10.15 9.54
CA MET A 20 16.47 11.60 9.60
C MET A 20 16.59 12.00 11.07
N LEU A 21 17.81 11.86 11.61
CA LEU A 21 18.21 12.60 12.79
C LEU A 21 18.55 14.02 12.35
N LEU A 22 17.64 14.95 12.62
CA LEU A 22 17.97 16.37 12.67
C LEU A 22 18.97 16.56 13.82
N SER A 23 20.24 16.68 13.46
CA SER A 23 21.33 17.09 14.34
C SER A 23 21.28 18.61 14.56
N CYS A 24 21.25 19.02 15.83
CA CYS A 24 21.74 20.33 16.26
C CYS A 24 22.46 20.16 17.62
N ASN A 25 23.79 20.25 17.52
CA ASN A 25 24.84 20.51 18.51
C ASN A 25 25.06 19.58 19.71
N GLU A 26 26.25 18.96 19.65
CA GLU A 26 27.05 18.51 20.78
C GLU A 26 27.25 19.61 21.82
N ASN A 27 27.09 19.25 23.09
CA ASN A 27 28.02 19.64 24.15
C ASN A 27 28.05 18.51 25.18
N ASP A 28 29.25 17.99 25.40
CA ASP A 28 29.61 17.03 26.45
C ASP A 28 29.13 17.50 27.84
N LEU A 29 28.68 16.57 28.69
CA LEU A 29 29.44 16.13 29.87
C LEU A 29 28.64 15.22 30.83
N SER A 30 29.37 14.18 31.23
CA SER A 30 29.36 13.44 32.51
C SER A 30 28.25 12.43 32.83
N ASP A 31 28.72 11.18 32.88
CA ASP A 31 28.24 10.09 33.71
C ASP A 31 27.78 10.55 35.10
N GLN A 32 26.51 10.28 35.42
CA GLN A 32 26.13 9.81 36.74
C GLN A 32 25.08 8.72 36.62
N SER A 33 25.52 7.51 36.99
CA SER A 33 24.69 6.37 37.32
C SER A 33 23.67 6.73 38.41
N PHE A 34 22.40 6.74 38.07
CA PHE A 34 21.32 6.53 39.04
C PHE A 34 20.61 5.23 38.70
N SER A 35 20.92 4.22 39.50
CA SER A 35 20.11 3.03 39.64
C SER A 35 18.78 3.43 40.27
N ASP A 36 17.66 3.14 39.60
CA ASP A 36 16.44 2.82 40.32
C ASP A 36 15.65 1.72 39.60
N SER A 37 15.10 0.89 40.46
CA SER A 37 14.72 -0.50 40.29
C SER A 37 13.32 -0.71 39.71
N ASN A 38 13.18 -1.85 39.02
CA ASN A 38 11.94 -2.63 38.84
C ASN A 38 10.77 -1.92 38.13
N VAL A 39 10.81 -1.91 36.80
CA VAL A 39 9.61 -1.73 35.96
C VAL A 39 9.21 -3.11 35.43
N SER A 40 8.14 -3.66 36.00
CA SER A 40 7.54 -4.92 35.57
C SER A 40 6.70 -4.72 34.31
N ASN A 41 7.25 -5.20 33.20
CA ASN A 41 6.73 -5.43 31.85
C ASN A 41 5.21 -5.34 31.61
N ALA A 42 4.85 -4.58 30.57
CA ALA A 42 3.53 -4.44 29.98
C ALA A 42 2.88 -5.81 29.64
N SER A 43 1.60 -5.93 29.92
CA SER A 43 0.82 -7.16 30.04
C SER A 43 0.50 -7.92 28.75
N LEU A 44 0.99 -7.50 27.57
CA LEU A 44 1.08 -8.35 26.38
C LEU A 44 2.44 -9.07 26.27
N SER A 45 3.49 -8.52 26.89
CA SER A 45 4.80 -9.16 27.04
C SER A 45 4.92 -9.99 28.34
N GLN A 46 3.96 -9.84 29.26
CA GLN A 46 3.93 -10.54 30.55
C GLN A 46 2.96 -11.73 30.60
N LYS A 47 2.38 -12.11 29.46
CA LYS A 47 2.08 -13.52 29.19
C LYS A 47 3.30 -14.02 28.42
N GLY A 48 4.04 -14.96 28.99
CA GLY A 48 5.20 -15.61 28.36
C GLY A 48 4.81 -16.41 27.12
N THR A 49 4.24 -15.76 26.12
CA THR A 49 3.94 -16.33 24.82
C THR A 49 5.06 -15.89 23.91
N THR A 50 6.01 -16.80 23.73
CA THR A 50 6.99 -16.84 22.65
C THR A 50 6.36 -16.90 21.24
N THR A 51 5.09 -16.53 21.09
CA THR A 51 4.30 -16.66 19.87
C THR A 51 4.10 -15.29 19.26
N ILE A 52 4.74 -15.10 18.09
CA ILE A 52 4.67 -13.89 17.26
C ILE A 52 3.29 -13.77 16.58
N GLU A 53 2.55 -14.87 16.50
CA GLU A 53 1.23 -14.98 15.89
C GLU A 53 0.12 -14.43 16.79
N ILE A 54 -0.85 -13.74 16.19
CA ILE A 54 -2.07 -13.25 16.86
C ILE A 54 -3.25 -14.21 16.70
N ASP A 55 -4.17 -14.17 17.67
CA ASP A 55 -5.47 -14.80 17.54
C ASP A 55 -6.40 -13.94 16.65
N LYS A 56 -7.31 -14.61 15.92
CA LYS A 56 -8.34 -13.99 15.09
C LYS A 56 -9.24 -13.03 15.88
N ASP A 57 -9.60 -13.36 17.12
CA ASP A 57 -10.45 -12.50 17.95
C ASP A 57 -9.74 -11.18 18.33
N VAL A 58 -8.42 -11.23 18.51
CA VAL A 58 -7.58 -10.03 18.68
C VAL A 58 -7.54 -9.24 17.38
N ALA A 59 -7.31 -9.89 16.24
CA ALA A 59 -7.30 -9.23 14.93
C ALA A 59 -8.63 -8.52 14.62
N LYS A 60 -9.76 -9.14 14.98
CA LYS A 60 -11.10 -8.56 14.82
C LYS A 60 -11.30 -7.33 15.70
N THR A 61 -10.89 -7.39 16.97
CA THR A 61 -10.93 -6.24 17.88
C THR A 61 -10.10 -5.09 17.33
N VAL A 62 -8.86 -5.37 16.94
CA VAL A 62 -7.93 -4.40 16.33
C VAL A 62 -8.56 -3.75 15.09
N ALA A 63 -9.17 -4.53 14.20
CA ALA A 63 -9.83 -4.02 13.01
C ALA A 63 -10.99 -3.05 13.33
N LEU A 64 -11.91 -3.44 14.22
CA LEU A 64 -13.07 -2.62 14.59
C LEU A 64 -12.64 -1.34 15.35
N THR A 65 -11.72 -1.46 16.29
CA THR A 65 -11.19 -0.32 17.05
C THR A 65 -10.47 0.65 16.12
N PHE A 66 -9.62 0.16 15.21
CA PHE A 66 -8.95 1.00 14.23
C PHE A 66 -9.95 1.70 13.30
N PHE A 67 -10.94 0.97 12.78
CA PHE A 67 -11.91 1.49 11.83
C PHE A 67 -12.76 2.60 12.46
N SER A 68 -13.30 2.34 13.65
CA SER A 68 -14.08 3.31 14.44
C SER A 68 -13.31 4.62 14.64
N ARG A 69 -12.05 4.52 15.11
CA ARG A 69 -11.21 5.69 15.39
C ARG A 69 -10.77 6.44 14.14
N SER A 70 -10.33 5.73 13.11
CA SER A 70 -9.72 6.35 11.92
C SER A 70 -10.74 7.00 11.00
N TYR A 71 -12.00 6.58 11.08
CA TYR A 71 -13.09 7.11 10.26
C TYR A 71 -14.16 7.86 11.08
N ASP A 72 -13.93 8.06 12.37
CA ASP A 72 -14.83 8.75 13.31
C ASP A 72 -16.27 8.20 13.23
N VAL A 73 -16.38 6.88 13.35
CA VAL A 73 -17.67 6.17 13.39
C VAL A 73 -17.84 5.46 14.72
N ASP A 74 -19.06 5.46 15.24
CA ASP A 74 -19.38 4.74 16.48
C ASP A 74 -19.13 3.25 16.30
N ILE A 75 -18.36 2.65 17.22
CA ILE A 75 -18.01 1.23 17.17
C ILE A 75 -19.26 0.34 17.27
N GLU A 76 -20.32 0.79 17.94
CA GLU A 76 -21.59 0.07 18.04
C GLU A 76 -22.39 0.08 16.71
N SER A 77 -22.07 1.02 15.81
CA SER A 77 -22.73 1.16 14.50
C SER A 77 -22.11 0.32 13.39
N ILE A 78 -20.94 -0.29 13.65
CA ILE A 78 -20.22 -1.11 12.68
C ILE A 78 -20.16 -2.57 13.12
N SER A 79 -20.04 -3.47 12.15
CA SER A 79 -19.86 -4.90 12.40
C SER A 79 -19.06 -5.55 11.29
N ILE A 80 -18.53 -6.75 11.56
CA ILE A 80 -17.88 -7.55 10.52
C ILE A 80 -18.95 -8.16 9.63
N ASP A 81 -18.91 -7.83 8.34
CA ASP A 81 -19.77 -8.41 7.30
C ASP A 81 -19.23 -9.76 6.84
N SER A 82 -17.92 -9.82 6.55
CA SER A 82 -17.23 -11.07 6.20
C SER A 82 -15.77 -11.05 6.65
N GLU A 83 -15.24 -12.24 6.93
CA GLU A 83 -13.85 -12.45 7.33
C GLU A 83 -13.18 -13.50 6.44
N LYS A 84 -11.90 -13.27 6.11
CA LYS A 84 -11.03 -14.20 5.38
C LYS A 84 -9.63 -14.17 5.95
N THR A 85 -8.87 -15.23 5.72
CA THR A 85 -7.43 -15.31 6.05
C THR A 85 -6.63 -15.51 4.79
N ILE A 86 -5.53 -14.78 4.65
CA ILE A 86 -4.54 -14.98 3.59
C ILE A 86 -3.34 -15.69 4.23
N LYS A 87 -2.89 -16.77 3.60
CA LYS A 87 -1.82 -17.62 4.10
C LYS A 87 -0.49 -17.34 3.40
N ASP A 88 0.61 -17.59 4.10
CA ASP A 88 1.95 -17.59 3.53
C ASP A 88 2.25 -18.88 2.74
N PHE A 89 3.50 -19.02 2.27
CA PHE A 89 4.01 -20.19 1.55
C PHE A 89 4.15 -21.44 2.44
N ASP A 90 4.19 -21.29 3.76
CA ASP A 90 4.22 -22.40 4.72
C ASP A 90 2.80 -22.80 5.18
N GLY A 91 1.76 -22.14 4.67
CA GLY A 91 0.37 -22.38 5.01
C GLY A 91 -0.07 -21.78 6.35
N LYS A 92 0.77 -20.94 6.99
CA LYS A 92 0.40 -20.18 8.19
C LYS A 92 -0.41 -18.94 7.80
N ILE A 93 -1.19 -18.42 8.74
CA ILE A 93 -1.94 -17.18 8.51
C ILE A 93 -0.96 -16.01 8.51
N ALA A 94 -1.00 -15.20 7.46
CA ALA A 94 -0.15 -14.02 7.32
C ALA A 94 -0.92 -12.71 7.46
N ILE A 95 -2.19 -12.69 7.00
CA ILE A 95 -3.06 -11.51 7.05
C ILE A 95 -4.49 -11.97 7.35
N TYR A 96 -5.17 -11.24 8.24
CA TYR A 96 -6.61 -11.33 8.44
C TYR A 96 -7.29 -10.20 7.65
N SER A 97 -8.32 -10.53 6.88
CA SER A 97 -9.11 -9.57 6.11
C SER A 97 -10.52 -9.51 6.65
N PHE A 98 -11.00 -8.31 6.92
CA PHE A 98 -12.33 -8.04 7.45
C PHE A 98 -13.06 -7.02 6.59
N ASN A 99 -14.19 -7.40 6.01
CA ASN A 99 -15.14 -6.45 5.43
C ASN A 99 -16.07 -5.90 6.52
N ILE A 100 -16.34 -4.61 6.47
CA ILE A 100 -17.08 -3.87 7.50
C ILE A 100 -18.45 -3.47 6.95
N ASN A 101 -19.50 -3.74 7.72
CA ASN A 101 -20.85 -3.23 7.51
C ASN A 101 -20.97 -1.84 8.17
N PRO A 102 -21.46 -0.77 7.49
CA PRO A 102 -22.11 -0.78 6.17
C PRO A 102 -21.18 -0.77 4.95
N SER A 103 -19.94 -0.33 5.07
CA SER A 103 -18.99 -0.37 3.96
C SER A 103 -17.55 -0.22 4.44
N GLY A 104 -16.61 -0.79 3.69
CA GLY A 104 -15.19 -0.69 3.94
C GLY A 104 -14.57 -2.04 4.30
N PHE A 105 -13.25 -2.00 4.50
CA PHE A 105 -12.48 -3.17 4.89
C PHE A 105 -11.25 -2.77 5.71
N VAL A 106 -10.72 -3.72 6.47
CA VAL A 106 -9.44 -3.63 7.19
C VAL A 106 -8.68 -4.94 7.01
N LEU A 107 -7.41 -4.84 6.64
CA LEU A 107 -6.45 -5.94 6.63
C LEU A 107 -5.51 -5.77 7.82
N VAL A 108 -5.45 -6.80 8.65
CA VAL A 108 -4.66 -6.86 9.88
C VAL A 108 -3.52 -7.86 9.70
N SER A 109 -2.28 -7.46 9.99
CA SER A 109 -1.13 -8.39 9.95
C SER A 109 -1.30 -9.51 10.98
N SER A 110 -0.86 -10.72 10.70
CA SER A 110 -0.85 -11.80 11.71
C SER A 110 0.35 -11.78 12.65
N ASN A 111 1.34 -10.91 12.38
CA ASN A 111 2.63 -10.86 13.06
C ASN A 111 2.72 -9.62 13.96
N LEU A 112 2.89 -9.83 15.27
CA LEU A 112 2.99 -8.76 16.28
C LEU A 112 4.19 -7.83 16.11
N ARG A 113 5.18 -8.20 15.29
CA ARG A 113 6.35 -7.37 15.00
C ARG A 113 6.17 -6.48 13.77
N ASN A 114 5.11 -6.70 12.99
CA ASN A 114 4.71 -5.83 11.90
C ASN A 114 3.62 -4.86 12.40
N VAL A 115 3.38 -3.77 11.66
CA VAL A 115 2.27 -2.87 11.93
C VAL A 115 0.95 -3.64 11.95
N PRO A 116 0.03 -3.34 12.88
CA PRO A 116 -1.23 -4.05 12.96
C PRO A 116 -2.10 -3.83 11.73
N ILE A 117 -2.10 -2.63 11.14
CA ILE A 117 -2.99 -2.28 10.03
C ILE A 117 -2.20 -2.11 8.74
N VAL A 118 -2.23 -3.15 7.91
CA VAL A 118 -1.47 -3.17 6.65
C VAL A 118 -2.27 -2.55 5.49
N ALA A 119 -3.60 -2.66 5.47
CA ALA A 119 -4.44 -1.95 4.51
C ALA A 119 -5.85 -1.68 5.04
N HIS A 120 -6.51 -0.67 4.50
CA HIS A 120 -7.89 -0.33 4.89
C HIS A 120 -8.61 0.57 3.88
N SER A 121 -9.94 0.63 3.97
CA SER A 121 -10.79 1.58 3.24
C SER A 121 -12.12 1.75 3.97
N ASN A 122 -12.71 2.94 3.98
CA ASN A 122 -14.09 3.15 4.47
C ASN A 122 -15.15 2.97 3.37
N LYS A 123 -14.74 2.50 2.20
CA LYS A 123 -15.60 2.31 1.03
C LYS A 123 -15.31 0.96 0.38
N GLY A 124 -16.34 0.41 -0.24
CA GLY A 124 -16.24 -0.83 -1.00
C GLY A 124 -16.06 -2.05 -0.11
N THR A 125 -15.62 -3.14 -0.73
CA THR A 125 -15.29 -4.41 -0.08
C THR A 125 -13.95 -4.89 -0.60
N PHE A 126 -13.34 -5.78 0.17
CA PHE A 126 -12.11 -6.46 -0.18
C PHE A 126 -12.39 -7.92 -0.53
N GLU A 127 -11.92 -8.32 -1.70
CA GLU A 127 -11.86 -9.71 -2.13
C GLU A 127 -10.47 -10.02 -2.67
N PHE A 128 -9.92 -11.14 -2.23
CA PHE A 128 -8.64 -11.66 -2.68
C PHE A 128 -8.84 -13.09 -3.21
N ASN A 129 -8.56 -13.28 -4.49
CA ASN A 129 -8.71 -14.54 -5.23
C ASN A 129 -7.83 -14.51 -6.50
N GLU A 130 -7.85 -15.59 -7.29
CA GLU A 130 -7.06 -15.68 -8.53
C GLU A 130 -7.29 -14.54 -9.53
N THR A 131 -8.49 -13.96 -9.55
CA THR A 131 -8.87 -12.87 -10.46
C THR A 131 -8.53 -11.48 -9.93
N SER A 132 -7.98 -11.39 -8.70
CA SER A 132 -7.55 -10.12 -8.11
C SER A 132 -6.49 -9.43 -8.96
N PRO A 133 -6.41 -8.08 -8.90
CA PRO A 133 -5.37 -7.33 -9.58
C PRO A 133 -3.99 -7.83 -9.18
N ASP A 134 -3.14 -7.91 -10.17
CA ASP A 134 -1.81 -8.45 -10.05
C ASP A 134 -0.91 -7.60 -9.13
N GLY A 135 -1.03 -6.28 -9.20
CA GLY A 135 -0.40 -5.37 -8.24
C GLY A 135 -0.88 -5.56 -6.80
N LEU A 136 -2.16 -5.92 -6.60
CA LEU A 136 -2.68 -6.24 -5.27
C LEU A 136 -2.08 -7.55 -4.74
N LYS A 137 -2.03 -8.60 -5.58
CA LYS A 137 -1.34 -9.87 -5.24
C LYS A 137 0.10 -9.62 -4.86
N SER A 138 0.80 -8.73 -5.58
CA SER A 138 2.17 -8.33 -5.21
C SER A 138 2.26 -7.74 -3.83
N TRP A 139 1.42 -6.74 -3.56
CA TRP A 139 1.50 -5.98 -2.33
C TRP A 139 1.21 -6.89 -1.12
N ILE A 140 0.27 -7.84 -1.29
CA ILE A 140 0.00 -8.88 -0.30
C ILE A 140 1.25 -9.72 -0.05
N ALA A 141 1.91 -10.20 -1.11
CA ALA A 141 3.13 -11.01 -0.96
C ALA A 141 4.27 -10.27 -0.27
N GLU A 142 4.45 -8.98 -0.55
CA GLU A 142 5.46 -8.16 0.14
C GLU A 142 5.22 -8.08 1.64
N ASN A 143 3.97 -7.97 2.06
CA ASN A 143 3.61 -7.98 3.48
C ASN A 143 3.86 -9.35 4.13
N ILE A 144 3.58 -10.44 3.39
CA ILE A 144 3.88 -11.81 3.85
C ILE A 144 5.38 -11.99 4.05
N ILE A 145 6.20 -11.55 3.09
CA ILE A 145 7.66 -11.62 3.16
C ILE A 145 8.18 -10.74 4.30
N PHE A 146 7.59 -9.56 4.49
CA PHE A 146 7.97 -8.71 5.61
C PHE A 146 7.75 -9.40 6.94
N ASN A 147 6.61 -10.08 7.10
CA ASN A 147 6.35 -10.89 8.30
C ASN A 147 7.44 -11.94 8.52
N ASP A 148 7.83 -12.69 7.48
CA ASP A 148 8.91 -13.70 7.57
C ASP A 148 10.27 -13.08 7.97
N LEU A 149 10.63 -11.94 7.38
CA LEU A 149 11.85 -11.21 7.74
C LEU A 149 11.82 -10.75 9.20
N LEU A 150 10.66 -10.29 9.69
CA LEU A 150 10.47 -9.86 11.07
C LEU A 150 10.47 -11.04 12.05
N GLU A 151 10.10 -12.26 11.65
CA GLU A 151 10.25 -13.46 12.47
C GLU A 151 11.73 -13.75 12.78
N GLY A 152 12.64 -13.40 11.86
CA GLY A 152 14.08 -13.53 12.04
C GLY A 152 14.71 -12.57 13.06
N LEU A 153 14.00 -11.53 13.49
CA LEU A 153 14.49 -10.57 14.48
C LEU A 153 14.35 -11.11 15.92
N ASP A 154 15.18 -10.64 16.84
CA ASP A 154 15.08 -11.05 18.24
C ASP A 154 13.95 -10.33 19.00
N LYS A 155 13.62 -9.09 18.60
CA LYS A 155 12.64 -8.23 19.26
C LYS A 155 11.83 -7.42 18.23
N SER A 156 10.59 -7.12 18.57
CA SER A 156 9.79 -6.07 17.92
C SER A 156 10.39 -4.69 18.19
N VAL A 157 10.01 -3.74 17.33
CA VAL A 157 10.21 -2.32 17.60
C VAL A 157 9.16 -1.89 18.62
N GLU A 158 9.59 -1.19 19.68
CA GLU A 158 8.73 -0.75 20.79
C GLU A 158 7.48 0.02 20.33
N GLU A 159 7.63 0.88 19.32
CA GLU A 159 6.52 1.61 18.70
C GLU A 159 5.42 0.67 18.17
N ILE A 160 5.81 -0.46 17.57
CA ILE A 160 4.88 -1.46 17.03
C ILE A 160 4.15 -2.20 18.15
N ASP A 161 4.84 -2.55 19.24
CA ASP A 161 4.22 -3.18 20.41
C ASP A 161 3.12 -2.27 21.00
N TYR A 162 3.40 -0.97 21.07
CA TYR A 162 2.42 0.03 21.51
C TYR A 162 1.24 0.16 20.56
N GLN A 163 1.47 0.19 19.24
CA GLN A 163 0.40 0.21 18.24
C GLN A 163 -0.56 -0.98 18.41
N TRP A 164 -0.01 -2.19 18.61
CA TRP A 164 -0.80 -3.38 18.92
C TRP A 164 -1.59 -3.24 20.21
N TYR A 165 -0.92 -2.90 21.30
CA TYR A 165 -1.54 -2.76 22.63
C TYR A 165 -2.73 -1.80 22.63
N TYR A 166 -2.57 -0.60 22.03
CA TYR A 166 -3.63 0.40 22.03
C TYR A 166 -4.85 -0.02 21.21
N LEU A 167 -4.65 -0.75 20.12
CA LEU A 167 -5.76 -1.24 19.30
C LEU A 167 -6.42 -2.48 19.90
N SER A 168 -5.65 -3.44 20.43
CA SER A 168 -6.20 -4.68 20.99
C SER A 168 -6.95 -4.44 22.29
N GLU A 169 -6.51 -3.49 23.12
CA GLU A 169 -7.13 -3.16 24.40
C GLU A 169 -8.17 -2.04 24.30
N GLY A 170 -8.35 -1.44 23.12
CA GLY A 170 -9.22 -0.27 22.96
C GLY A 170 -8.73 0.95 23.75
N ARG A 171 -7.42 1.06 24.00
CA ARG A 171 -6.79 2.13 24.81
C ARG A 171 -6.22 3.24 23.92
N PHE A 172 -6.01 4.42 24.51
CA PHE A 172 -5.31 5.53 23.88
C PHE A 172 -3.87 5.62 24.42
N PRO A 173 -2.93 6.23 23.69
CA PRO A 173 -1.52 6.28 24.06
C PRO A 173 -1.24 7.30 25.16
N TYR A 174 -1.87 7.17 26.33
CA TYR A 174 -1.62 8.09 27.45
C TYR A 174 -0.22 7.84 28.05
N PRO A 175 0.68 8.84 28.07
CA PRO A 175 1.99 8.71 28.68
C PRO A 175 1.89 8.42 30.18
N GLY A 176 2.71 7.51 30.69
CA GLY A 176 2.78 7.19 32.11
C GLY A 176 1.66 6.32 32.64
N ASP A 177 0.81 5.78 31.76
CA ASP A 177 -0.32 4.93 32.12
C ASP A 177 -0.10 3.48 31.67
N LEU A 178 0.79 2.76 32.37
CA LEU A 178 0.97 1.32 32.17
C LEU A 178 -0.21 0.49 32.73
N GLU A 179 -1.14 1.10 33.49
CA GLU A 179 -2.22 0.38 34.22
C GLU A 179 -3.66 0.85 33.92
N GLY A 180 -3.87 1.93 33.17
CA GLY A 180 -5.20 2.49 32.88
C GLY A 180 -5.80 3.43 33.92
N ASN A 181 -5.00 3.99 34.83
CA ASN A 181 -5.48 4.77 35.98
C ASN A 181 -5.35 6.29 35.83
N GLY A 182 -4.95 6.78 34.66
CA GLY A 182 -4.71 8.20 34.44
C GLY A 182 -3.36 8.65 35.02
N GLY A 183 -2.72 9.55 34.28
CA GLY A 183 -1.31 9.92 34.47
C GLY A 183 -0.92 10.21 35.91
N SER A 184 0.21 9.65 36.33
CA SER A 184 0.91 10.06 37.55
C SER A 184 1.09 11.59 37.56
N PRO A 185 0.93 12.27 38.71
CA PRO A 185 1.02 13.73 38.84
C PRO A 185 2.39 14.33 38.45
N ASN A 186 3.36 13.50 38.08
CA ASN A 186 4.70 13.90 37.63
C ASN A 186 4.88 13.87 36.10
N TYR A 187 3.89 13.46 35.31
CA TYR A 187 4.01 13.52 33.86
C TYR A 187 3.73 14.94 33.36
N THR A 188 4.79 15.56 32.85
CA THR A 188 4.69 16.79 32.06
C THR A 188 4.13 16.55 30.66
N VAL A 189 3.80 15.31 30.28
CA VAL A 189 3.36 14.94 28.92
C VAL A 189 1.96 14.36 28.94
N ARG A 190 1.07 14.87 28.10
CA ARG A 190 -0.31 14.39 27.93
C ARG A 190 -0.57 14.05 26.47
N TYR A 191 -1.21 12.90 26.21
CA TYR A 191 -1.78 12.62 24.88
C TYR A 191 -2.97 13.56 24.61
N SER A 192 -2.95 14.19 23.45
CA SER A 192 -3.98 15.12 23.00
C SER A 192 -5.03 14.39 22.15
N HIS A 193 -4.61 13.91 20.98
CA HIS A 193 -5.46 13.22 20.01
C HIS A 193 -4.57 12.52 18.97
N THR A 194 -5.18 11.63 18.19
CA THR A 194 -4.58 11.04 16.99
C THR A 194 -5.04 11.88 15.81
N GLU A 195 -4.07 12.37 15.03
CA GLU A 195 -4.32 13.08 13.79
C GLU A 195 -4.32 12.11 12.60
N ASN A 196 -5.27 12.30 11.68
CA ASN A 196 -5.37 11.58 10.42
C ASN A 196 -5.22 12.58 9.26
N GLN A 197 -3.99 12.78 8.80
CA GLN A 197 -3.74 13.61 7.62
C GLN A 197 -4.01 12.80 6.35
N GLN A 198 -4.94 13.26 5.50
CA GLN A 198 -5.27 12.60 4.24
C GLN A 198 -5.25 13.59 3.08
N ILE A 199 -4.54 13.24 2.01
CA ILE A 199 -4.61 13.89 0.71
C ILE A 199 -5.11 12.86 -0.30
N GLY A 200 -6.18 13.19 -1.04
CA GLY A 200 -6.85 12.26 -1.94
C GLY A 200 -7.85 11.31 -1.25
N PRO A 201 -8.35 10.28 -1.95
CA PRO A 201 -8.01 9.92 -3.34
C PRO A 201 -8.30 11.07 -4.29
N LEU A 202 -7.30 11.44 -5.11
CA LEU A 202 -7.38 12.58 -6.03
C LEU A 202 -8.31 12.25 -7.19
N MET A 203 -8.30 11.00 -7.66
CA MET A 203 -9.17 10.55 -8.73
C MET A 203 -10.52 10.11 -8.18
N GLN A 204 -11.56 10.29 -9.00
CA GLN A 204 -12.90 9.79 -8.69
C GLN A 204 -13.25 8.53 -9.47
N THR A 205 -12.46 8.21 -10.50
CA THR A 205 -12.67 7.09 -11.40
C THR A 205 -12.39 5.76 -10.70
N THR A 206 -13.17 4.75 -11.06
CA THR A 206 -12.92 3.35 -10.72
C THR A 206 -13.08 2.52 -11.99
N TRP A 207 -12.33 2.89 -13.03
CA TRP A 207 -12.45 2.25 -14.33
C TRP A 207 -11.84 0.85 -14.33
N ARG A 208 -12.19 0.05 -15.34
CA ARG A 208 -11.69 -1.33 -15.53
C ARG A 208 -11.42 -1.64 -16.99
N GLN A 209 -10.86 -2.81 -17.25
CA GLN A 209 -10.37 -3.18 -18.58
C GLN A 209 -11.41 -3.79 -19.53
N GLY A 210 -12.40 -4.51 -18.98
CA GLY A 210 -13.40 -5.20 -19.78
C GLY A 210 -14.50 -4.28 -20.32
N TYR A 211 -15.56 -4.88 -20.86
CA TYR A 211 -16.70 -4.11 -21.37
C TYR A 211 -17.39 -3.27 -20.25
N PRO A 212 -17.84 -2.02 -20.51
CA PRO A 212 -17.91 -1.35 -21.82
C PRO A 212 -16.64 -0.59 -22.22
N TYR A 213 -15.61 -0.57 -21.38
CA TYR A 213 -14.36 0.16 -21.64
C TYR A 213 -13.63 -0.38 -22.89
N SER A 214 -13.74 -1.69 -23.13
CA SER A 214 -13.22 -2.36 -24.33
C SER A 214 -14.14 -2.30 -25.57
N TYR A 215 -15.15 -1.41 -25.62
CA TYR A 215 -16.11 -1.39 -26.74
C TYR A 215 -15.43 -1.19 -28.11
N TYR A 216 -14.42 -0.33 -28.19
CA TYR A 216 -13.73 0.01 -29.44
C TYR A 216 -12.33 -0.63 -29.59
N THR A 217 -11.96 -1.57 -28.72
CA THR A 217 -10.72 -2.32 -28.89
C THR A 217 -10.90 -3.42 -29.96
N PRO A 218 -9.82 -3.87 -30.60
CA PRO A 218 -9.89 -5.00 -31.54
C PRO A 218 -10.56 -6.22 -30.91
N ASN A 219 -11.59 -6.76 -31.56
CA ASN A 219 -12.39 -7.90 -31.08
C ASN A 219 -12.95 -7.75 -29.65
N ASN A 220 -13.12 -6.51 -29.16
CA ASN A 220 -13.53 -6.22 -27.79
C ASN A 220 -12.59 -6.78 -26.70
N ALA A 221 -11.33 -7.05 -27.05
CA ALA A 221 -10.27 -7.45 -26.14
C ALA A 221 -10.12 -6.46 -24.96
N PRO A 222 -9.70 -6.90 -23.77
CA PRO A 222 -9.46 -6.00 -22.63
C PRO A 222 -8.61 -4.78 -23.03
N THR A 223 -8.89 -3.62 -22.43
CA THR A 223 -8.16 -2.39 -22.82
C THR A 223 -6.67 -2.42 -22.46
N GLY A 224 -6.27 -3.26 -21.51
CA GLY A 224 -4.94 -3.29 -20.90
C GLY A 224 -4.82 -2.39 -19.68
N CYS A 225 -4.06 -2.84 -18.68
CA CYS A 225 -3.85 -2.13 -17.41
C CYS A 225 -3.17 -0.77 -17.62
N VAL A 226 -2.22 -0.69 -18.56
CA VAL A 226 -1.54 0.54 -18.95
C VAL A 226 -2.53 1.60 -19.43
N ALA A 227 -3.46 1.22 -20.31
CA ALA A 227 -4.46 2.13 -20.82
C ALA A 227 -5.40 2.62 -19.72
N VAL A 228 -5.84 1.73 -18.82
CA VAL A 228 -6.70 2.12 -17.69
C VAL A 228 -5.99 3.08 -16.75
N ALA A 229 -4.74 2.80 -16.37
CA ALA A 229 -3.97 3.67 -15.49
C ALA A 229 -3.77 5.07 -16.11
N MET A 230 -3.38 5.15 -17.38
CA MET A 230 -3.28 6.42 -18.11
C MET A 230 -4.61 7.16 -18.17
N ALA A 231 -5.67 6.47 -18.60
CA ALA A 231 -6.98 7.06 -18.82
C ALA A 231 -7.54 7.68 -17.53
N GLN A 232 -7.36 7.02 -16.38
CA GLN A 232 -7.80 7.55 -15.09
C GLN A 232 -7.05 8.84 -14.71
N ILE A 233 -5.73 8.90 -14.93
CA ILE A 233 -4.93 10.13 -14.70
C ILE A 233 -5.33 11.24 -15.68
N MET A 234 -5.58 10.90 -16.95
CA MET A 234 -6.06 11.85 -17.95
C MET A 234 -7.44 12.41 -17.60
N ARG A 235 -8.33 11.57 -17.06
CA ARG A 235 -9.65 11.98 -16.57
C ARG A 235 -9.58 12.90 -15.36
N TYR A 236 -8.63 12.66 -14.46
CA TYR A 236 -8.36 13.55 -13.32
C TYR A 236 -7.97 14.95 -13.80
N HIS A 237 -7.11 15.02 -14.82
CA HIS A 237 -6.73 16.29 -15.42
C HIS A 237 -7.80 16.87 -16.33
N GLU A 238 -8.71 16.07 -16.90
CA GLU A 238 -9.58 16.48 -18.02
C GLU A 238 -8.73 17.04 -19.17
N TRP A 239 -7.77 16.25 -19.65
CA TRP A 239 -6.84 16.65 -20.70
C TRP A 239 -6.38 15.46 -21.54
N PRO A 240 -6.30 15.61 -22.89
CA PRO A 240 -6.43 16.83 -23.69
C PRO A 240 -7.87 17.24 -24.08
N ASN A 241 -8.05 18.43 -24.66
CA ASN A 241 -9.35 18.98 -25.08
C ASN A 241 -10.03 18.24 -26.26
N THR A 242 -9.47 17.12 -26.71
CA THR A 242 -10.01 16.30 -27.81
C THR A 242 -11.10 15.34 -27.36
N PHE A 243 -11.29 15.15 -26.05
CA PHE A 243 -12.30 14.28 -25.46
C PHE A 243 -13.36 15.08 -24.72
N ASN A 244 -14.57 14.55 -24.66
CA ASN A 244 -15.69 15.15 -23.93
C ASN A 244 -15.68 14.69 -22.45
N TRP A 245 -14.74 15.20 -21.66
CA TRP A 245 -14.57 14.84 -20.25
C TRP A 245 -15.84 14.95 -19.39
N PRO A 246 -16.68 16.00 -19.51
CA PRO A 246 -17.85 16.18 -18.65
C PRO A 246 -18.90 15.06 -18.75
N ILE A 247 -18.95 14.32 -19.87
CA ILE A 247 -19.92 13.22 -20.04
C ILE A 247 -19.37 11.87 -19.57
N MET A 248 -18.07 11.75 -19.33
CA MET A 248 -17.44 10.50 -18.91
C MET A 248 -17.79 10.19 -17.45
N PRO A 249 -18.49 9.07 -17.17
CA PRO A 249 -18.85 8.69 -15.81
C PRO A 249 -17.62 8.18 -15.05
N ASN A 250 -17.62 8.35 -13.73
CA ASN A 250 -16.58 7.82 -12.84
C ASN A 250 -16.57 6.28 -12.77
N TYR A 251 -17.68 5.64 -13.15
CA TYR A 251 -17.81 4.20 -13.31
C TYR A 251 -18.91 3.86 -14.32
N SER A 252 -18.66 2.87 -15.17
CA SER A 252 -19.63 2.28 -16.09
C SER A 252 -19.85 0.81 -15.74
N TYR A 253 -21.11 0.44 -15.52
CA TYR A 253 -21.55 -0.95 -15.39
C TYR A 253 -21.39 -1.69 -16.73
N TYR A 254 -21.21 -3.02 -16.66
CA TYR A 254 -20.95 -3.88 -17.82
C TYR A 254 -21.86 -3.56 -19.00
N SER A 255 -23.18 -3.60 -18.86
CA SER A 255 -24.11 -3.38 -19.98
C SER A 255 -24.29 -1.92 -20.44
N SER A 256 -23.53 -0.96 -19.93
CA SER A 256 -23.75 0.45 -20.26
C SER A 256 -23.35 0.77 -21.69
N THR A 257 -24.29 1.30 -22.47
CA THR A 257 -24.06 1.86 -23.82
C THR A 257 -24.36 3.35 -23.85
N SER A 258 -24.22 4.03 -22.70
CA SER A 258 -24.43 5.47 -22.64
C SER A 258 -23.37 6.20 -23.46
N THR A 259 -23.69 7.39 -23.99
CA THR A 259 -22.72 8.22 -24.72
C THR A 259 -21.46 8.47 -23.88
N GLY A 260 -21.60 8.65 -22.56
CA GLY A 260 -20.48 8.79 -21.64
C GLY A 260 -19.62 7.52 -21.52
N ALA A 261 -20.23 6.34 -21.42
CA ALA A 261 -19.50 5.07 -21.37
C ALA A 261 -18.73 4.81 -22.68
N LEU A 262 -19.35 5.11 -23.83
CA LEU A 262 -18.70 5.00 -25.12
C LEU A 262 -17.59 6.04 -25.31
N GLU A 263 -17.71 7.24 -24.73
CA GLU A 263 -16.64 8.24 -24.72
C GLU A 263 -15.42 7.76 -23.94
N VAL A 264 -15.62 7.07 -22.79
CA VAL A 264 -14.52 6.41 -22.07
C VAL A 264 -13.90 5.29 -22.91
N ALA A 265 -14.71 4.49 -23.60
CA ALA A 265 -14.20 3.44 -24.48
C ALA A 265 -13.38 4.01 -25.66
N SER A 266 -13.77 5.17 -26.20
CA SER A 266 -13.02 5.88 -27.25
C SER A 266 -11.66 6.34 -26.72
N LEU A 267 -11.61 6.89 -25.51
CA LEU A 267 -10.36 7.24 -24.84
C LEU A 267 -9.45 6.01 -24.65
N MET A 268 -10.00 4.91 -24.15
CA MET A 268 -9.22 3.67 -23.91
C MET A 268 -8.65 3.09 -25.21
N SER A 269 -9.44 3.08 -26.29
CA SER A 269 -8.99 2.60 -27.60
C SER A 269 -7.93 3.52 -28.20
N ASP A 270 -8.09 4.85 -28.11
CA ASP A 270 -7.07 5.80 -28.58
C ASP A 270 -5.75 5.64 -27.83
N ILE A 271 -5.78 5.53 -26.49
CA ILE A 271 -4.59 5.25 -25.68
C ILE A 271 -3.93 3.96 -26.14
N GLY A 272 -4.72 2.88 -26.31
CA GLY A 272 -4.21 1.60 -26.79
C GLY A 272 -3.42 1.71 -28.09
N VAL A 273 -3.89 2.52 -29.05
CA VAL A 273 -3.15 2.80 -30.28
C VAL A 273 -1.85 3.57 -30.00
N LYS A 274 -1.85 4.55 -29.09
CA LYS A 274 -0.64 5.36 -28.80
C LYS A 274 0.43 4.62 -28.02
N VAL A 275 0.06 3.61 -27.25
CA VAL A 275 1.00 2.81 -26.45
C VAL A 275 1.36 1.48 -27.12
N ASN A 276 1.03 1.32 -28.42
CA ASN A 276 1.28 0.09 -29.18
C ASN A 276 0.72 -1.17 -28.50
N MET A 277 -0.49 -1.07 -27.94
CA MET A 277 -1.11 -2.13 -27.15
C MET A 277 -1.19 -3.45 -27.92
N GLN A 278 -0.68 -4.50 -27.30
CA GLN A 278 -0.76 -5.88 -27.78
C GLN A 278 -2.04 -6.50 -27.23
N TYR A 279 -3.09 -6.50 -28.04
CA TYR A 279 -4.39 -7.04 -27.67
C TYR A 279 -4.44 -8.56 -27.78
N SER A 280 -4.97 -9.23 -26.75
CA SER A 280 -5.33 -10.66 -26.78
C SER A 280 -6.72 -10.89 -26.17
N GLU A 281 -7.24 -12.11 -26.30
CA GLU A 281 -8.57 -12.47 -25.80
C GLU A 281 -8.69 -12.33 -24.27
N PHE A 282 -7.62 -12.63 -23.54
CA PHE A 282 -7.64 -12.72 -22.08
C PHE A 282 -7.01 -11.51 -21.39
N GLU A 283 -5.90 -11.02 -21.93
CA GLU A 283 -5.12 -9.91 -21.37
C GLU A 283 -4.56 -9.02 -22.47
N SER A 284 -4.20 -7.77 -22.16
CA SER A 284 -3.60 -6.87 -23.15
C SER A 284 -2.51 -6.06 -22.49
N GLU A 285 -1.36 -5.98 -23.16
CA GLU A 285 -0.12 -5.48 -22.58
C GLU A 285 0.53 -4.38 -23.43
N ALA A 286 1.25 -3.49 -22.75
CA ALA A 286 2.03 -2.41 -23.33
C ALA A 286 3.16 -2.03 -22.38
N TYR A 287 4.18 -1.35 -22.90
CA TYR A 287 5.28 -0.85 -22.07
C TYR A 287 4.93 0.46 -21.38
N SER A 288 5.27 0.61 -20.11
CA SER A 288 5.11 1.87 -19.36
C SER A 288 5.97 3.01 -19.91
N THR A 289 7.05 2.70 -20.63
CA THR A 289 7.81 3.71 -21.40
C THR A 289 6.94 4.36 -22.48
N ASP A 290 6.16 3.55 -23.20
CA ASP A 290 5.25 4.01 -24.24
C ASP A 290 4.10 4.83 -23.61
N ALA A 291 3.66 4.48 -22.40
CA ALA A 291 2.70 5.28 -21.65
C ALA A 291 3.24 6.69 -21.36
N ARG A 292 4.48 6.79 -20.85
CA ARG A 292 5.15 8.08 -20.61
C ARG A 292 5.31 8.86 -21.91
N ASP A 293 5.78 8.20 -22.97
CA ASP A 293 6.00 8.83 -24.26
C ASP A 293 4.69 9.28 -24.91
N ALA A 294 3.61 8.52 -24.79
CA ALA A 294 2.29 8.90 -25.28
C ALA A 294 1.73 10.13 -24.53
N LEU A 295 1.87 10.17 -23.20
CA LEU A 295 1.49 11.35 -22.40
C LEU A 295 2.16 12.62 -22.95
N VAL A 296 3.47 12.59 -23.17
CA VAL A 296 4.24 13.76 -23.61
C VAL A 296 4.00 14.06 -25.09
N ASN A 297 4.19 13.07 -25.96
CA ASN A 297 4.31 13.27 -27.41
C ASN A 297 2.96 13.30 -28.13
N ASN A 298 1.94 12.62 -27.59
CA ASN A 298 0.63 12.50 -28.23
C ASN A 298 -0.45 13.30 -27.51
N TYR A 299 -0.40 13.36 -26.19
CA TYR A 299 -1.41 14.05 -25.37
C TYR A 299 -0.95 15.42 -24.88
N GLY A 300 0.30 15.82 -25.14
CA GLY A 300 0.79 17.17 -24.85
C GLY A 300 0.97 17.46 -23.37
N TYR A 301 1.21 16.45 -22.54
CA TYR A 301 1.66 16.65 -21.16
C TYR A 301 3.09 17.20 -21.13
N SER A 302 3.44 17.84 -20.02
CA SER A 302 4.78 18.38 -19.78
C SER A 302 5.87 17.34 -19.99
N SER A 303 6.94 17.73 -20.70
CA SER A 303 8.16 16.93 -20.89
C SER A 303 8.92 16.62 -19.59
N SER A 304 8.50 17.20 -18.45
CA SER A 304 9.01 16.82 -17.13
C SER A 304 8.43 15.50 -16.60
N ALA A 305 7.42 14.92 -17.25
CA ALA A 305 6.94 13.59 -16.93
C ALA A 305 8.08 12.57 -17.09
N ASN A 306 8.35 11.81 -16.04
CA ASN A 306 9.56 10.98 -15.94
C ASN A 306 9.20 9.56 -15.52
N TYR A 307 9.79 8.57 -16.20
CA TYR A 307 9.68 7.16 -15.86
C TYR A 307 10.94 6.70 -15.12
N SER A 308 10.84 6.46 -13.81
CA SER A 308 11.97 6.07 -12.97
C SER A 308 11.61 4.97 -11.98
N ALA A 309 12.64 4.41 -11.32
CA ALA A 309 12.44 3.51 -10.19
C ALA A 309 11.50 4.15 -9.15
N TYR A 310 10.62 3.34 -8.58
CA TYR A 310 9.71 3.80 -7.54
C TYR A 310 10.49 4.29 -6.32
N ASN A 311 10.05 5.43 -5.80
CA ASN A 311 10.54 5.99 -4.55
C ASN A 311 9.35 6.54 -3.78
N PHE A 312 9.13 6.06 -2.56
CA PHE A 312 8.01 6.48 -1.74
C PHE A 312 7.99 8.00 -1.51
N SER A 313 9.13 8.62 -1.22
CA SER A 313 9.21 10.07 -1.00
C SER A 313 8.82 10.87 -2.26
N THR A 314 9.20 10.40 -3.45
CA THR A 314 8.77 10.99 -4.72
C THR A 314 7.25 10.89 -4.89
N VAL A 315 6.65 9.71 -4.67
CA VAL A 315 5.19 9.53 -4.79
C VAL A 315 4.43 10.37 -3.75
N LYS A 316 4.89 10.35 -2.50
CA LYS A 316 4.39 11.21 -1.41
C LYS A 316 4.46 12.68 -1.79
N GLN A 317 5.56 13.15 -2.38
CA GLN A 317 5.71 14.55 -2.76
C GLN A 317 4.74 14.94 -3.89
N GLU A 318 4.62 14.12 -4.94
CA GLU A 318 3.70 14.39 -6.06
C GLU A 318 2.25 14.49 -5.59
N ILE A 319 1.84 13.60 -4.70
CA ILE A 319 0.47 13.62 -4.16
C ILE A 319 0.32 14.77 -3.16
N LYS A 320 1.15 14.84 -2.12
CA LYS A 320 0.99 15.76 -0.98
C LYS A 320 1.25 17.22 -1.35
N MET A 321 2.24 17.49 -2.20
CA MET A 321 2.68 18.87 -2.52
C MET A 321 2.11 19.37 -3.85
N TYR A 322 1.87 18.46 -4.81
CA TYR A 322 1.50 18.85 -6.16
C TYR A 322 0.10 18.39 -6.60
N ASN A 323 -0.61 17.60 -5.79
CA ASN A 323 -1.89 17.00 -6.13
C ASN A 323 -1.84 16.24 -7.47
N ARG A 324 -0.78 15.46 -7.70
CA ARG A 324 -0.61 14.69 -8.94
C ARG A 324 -0.71 13.19 -8.63
N PRO A 325 -1.70 12.49 -9.20
CA PRO A 325 -1.70 11.04 -9.23
C PRO A 325 -0.44 10.53 -9.93
N VAL A 326 0.09 9.43 -9.43
CA VAL A 326 1.31 8.79 -9.93
C VAL A 326 0.94 7.47 -10.59
N TYR A 327 1.36 7.30 -11.84
CA TYR A 327 1.28 6.02 -12.53
C TYR A 327 2.31 5.08 -11.92
N MET A 328 1.91 3.85 -11.61
CA MET A 328 2.73 2.84 -10.97
C MET A 328 2.78 1.60 -11.85
N ASP A 329 3.93 0.94 -11.94
CA ASP A 329 4.06 -0.35 -12.60
C ASP A 329 5.07 -1.28 -11.91
N GLY A 330 5.02 -2.55 -12.29
CA GLY A 330 6.01 -3.57 -11.96
C GLY A 330 5.76 -4.85 -12.75
N TYR A 331 6.66 -5.82 -12.60
CA TYR A 331 6.61 -7.09 -13.35
C TYR A 331 6.71 -8.30 -12.44
N HIS A 332 5.80 -9.26 -12.61
CA HIS A 332 5.67 -10.48 -11.83
C HIS A 332 6.73 -11.55 -12.14
N ALA A 333 7.19 -11.65 -13.39
CA ALA A 333 8.16 -12.66 -13.80
C ALA A 333 9.24 -12.05 -14.69
N TYR A 334 10.30 -12.82 -14.90
CA TYR A 334 11.26 -12.59 -15.95
C TYR A 334 11.70 -13.92 -16.53
N ASP A 335 11.89 -13.93 -17.84
CA ASP A 335 12.58 -14.99 -18.56
C ASP A 335 14.02 -14.55 -18.80
N THR A 336 14.96 -15.48 -18.64
CA THR A 336 16.36 -15.24 -19.00
C THR A 336 16.67 -15.99 -20.28
N GLU A 337 17.10 -15.28 -21.31
CA GLU A 337 17.71 -15.88 -22.48
C GLU A 337 19.21 -15.63 -22.43
N THR A 338 20.00 -16.69 -22.24
CA THR A 338 21.45 -16.60 -22.34
C THR A 338 21.87 -16.94 -23.76
N THR A 339 22.47 -15.98 -24.44
CA THR A 339 23.03 -16.17 -25.78
C THR A 339 24.55 -16.04 -25.71
N GLY A 340 25.29 -16.94 -26.36
CA GLY A 340 26.75 -16.90 -26.31
C GLY A 340 27.49 -18.21 -26.45
N TRP A 341 28.81 -18.15 -26.44
CA TRP A 341 29.70 -19.32 -26.53
C TRP A 341 30.99 -19.13 -25.73
N TRP A 342 31.24 -20.04 -24.78
CA TRP A 342 32.43 -20.33 -23.93
C TRP A 342 33.21 -19.17 -23.26
N PHE A 343 33.26 -17.96 -23.83
CA PHE A 343 33.91 -16.77 -23.26
C PHE A 343 33.09 -15.48 -23.41
N TRP A 344 32.00 -15.51 -24.19
CA TRP A 344 31.05 -14.39 -24.36
C TRP A 344 29.64 -14.95 -24.23
N GLU A 345 29.14 -15.02 -23.00
CA GLU A 345 27.72 -15.23 -22.70
C GLU A 345 27.13 -13.87 -22.31
N ASP A 346 26.04 -13.50 -22.97
CA ASP A 346 25.20 -12.39 -22.61
C ASP A 346 23.85 -12.94 -22.16
N THR A 347 23.37 -12.48 -21.00
CA THR A 347 22.11 -12.93 -20.43
C THR A 347 21.12 -11.79 -20.55
N ASP A 348 20.22 -11.90 -21.52
CA ASP A 348 19.09 -11.00 -21.66
C ASP A 348 18.00 -11.39 -20.65
N ILE A 349 17.45 -10.39 -19.99
CA ILE A 349 16.35 -10.53 -19.01
C ILE A 349 15.11 -9.89 -19.63
N THR A 350 14.09 -10.69 -19.92
CA THR A 350 12.79 -10.24 -20.42
C THR A 350 11.77 -10.32 -19.29
N TYR A 351 11.27 -9.18 -18.82
CA TYR A 351 10.23 -9.15 -17.79
C TYR A 351 8.85 -9.47 -18.37
N THR A 352 8.13 -10.41 -17.77
CA THR A 352 6.81 -10.90 -18.21
C THR A 352 5.76 -10.74 -17.10
N ILE A 353 4.48 -10.67 -17.47
CA ILE A 353 3.34 -10.50 -16.54
C ILE A 353 3.43 -9.16 -15.79
N GLY A 354 3.36 -8.06 -16.55
CA GLY A 354 3.41 -6.69 -16.01
C GLY A 354 2.04 -6.21 -15.55
N HIS A 355 2.00 -5.37 -14.51
CA HIS A 355 0.78 -4.69 -14.10
C HIS A 355 1.00 -3.19 -13.89
N ALA A 356 0.01 -2.39 -14.28
CA ALA A 356 0.01 -0.94 -14.13
C ALA A 356 -1.23 -0.47 -13.37
N TRP A 357 -1.02 0.42 -12.41
CA TRP A 357 -2.07 0.99 -11.56
C TRP A 357 -1.76 2.46 -11.25
N VAL A 358 -2.61 3.09 -10.44
CA VAL A 358 -2.40 4.50 -10.04
C VAL A 358 -2.35 4.60 -8.53
N SER A 359 -1.36 5.32 -8.01
CA SER A 359 -1.41 5.84 -6.66
C SER A 359 -1.88 7.29 -6.69
N ASP A 360 -3.00 7.58 -6.04
CA ASP A 360 -3.66 8.89 -6.11
C ASP A 360 -4.02 9.44 -4.73
N GLY A 361 -3.44 8.92 -3.66
CA GLY A 361 -3.65 9.44 -2.32
C GLY A 361 -2.52 9.10 -1.37
N TYR A 362 -2.36 9.94 -0.36
CA TYR A 362 -1.42 9.76 0.74
C TYR A 362 -2.14 9.99 2.06
N LYS A 363 -2.00 9.05 2.99
CA LYS A 363 -2.55 9.14 4.34
C LYS A 363 -1.46 8.91 5.36
N GLN A 364 -1.43 9.75 6.39
CA GLN A 364 -0.52 9.65 7.51
C GLN A 364 -1.34 9.71 8.79
N GLN A 365 -1.04 8.82 9.72
CA GLN A 365 -1.59 8.87 11.07
C GLN A 365 -0.44 9.04 12.07
N TYR A 366 -0.64 9.95 13.03
CA TYR A 366 0.32 10.25 14.08
C TYR A 366 -0.40 10.67 15.36
N ASP A 367 0.20 10.40 16.51
CA ASP A 367 -0.30 10.91 17.79
C ASP A 367 0.29 12.27 18.09
N VAL A 368 -0.51 13.13 18.71
CA VAL A 368 -0.09 14.44 19.19
C VAL A 368 -0.02 14.42 20.70
N TYR A 369 1.13 14.82 21.25
CA TYR A 369 1.35 14.97 22.68
C TYR A 369 1.62 16.43 23.03
N ILE A 370 1.09 16.88 24.16
CA ILE A 370 1.34 18.21 24.73
C ILE A 370 2.26 18.05 25.93
N HIS A 371 3.35 18.81 25.94
CA HIS A 371 4.35 18.84 27.00
C HIS A 371 4.20 20.13 27.80
N ASN A 372 4.36 20.05 29.12
CA ASN A 372 4.29 21.13 30.09
C ASN A 372 3.03 22.01 29.94
N GLU A 373 1.87 21.38 29.72
CA GLU A 373 0.58 22.06 29.50
C GLU A 373 0.29 23.10 30.59
N GLY A 374 -0.07 24.32 30.17
CA GLY A 374 -0.36 25.44 31.08
C GLY A 374 0.88 26.17 31.62
N THR A 375 2.08 25.88 31.13
CA THR A 375 3.32 26.59 31.49
C THR A 375 3.89 27.40 30.32
N GLN A 376 4.86 28.28 30.59
CA GLN A 376 5.57 29.02 29.53
C GLN A 376 6.45 28.12 28.62
N TYR A 377 6.60 26.84 28.96
CA TYR A 377 7.39 25.85 28.22
C TYR A 377 6.49 24.84 27.51
N GLU A 378 5.22 25.18 27.27
CA GLU A 378 4.29 24.31 26.55
C GLU A 378 4.73 24.13 25.08
N TYR A 379 4.81 22.88 24.64
CA TYR A 379 5.05 22.55 23.23
C TYR A 379 4.37 21.24 22.85
N THR A 380 4.22 21.00 21.55
CA THR A 380 3.66 19.75 21.02
C THR A 380 4.73 18.89 20.36
N SER A 381 4.62 17.57 20.54
CA SER A 381 5.39 16.58 19.77
C SER A 381 4.45 15.67 19.00
N GLN A 382 4.97 15.05 17.95
CA GLN A 382 4.24 14.13 17.09
C GLN A 382 4.99 12.80 17.02
N GLU A 383 4.27 11.69 17.16
CA GLU A 383 4.80 10.35 16.94
C GLU A 383 4.04 9.73 15.77
N ASN A 384 4.75 9.52 14.65
CA ASN A 384 4.17 8.86 13.48
C ASN A 384 3.78 7.43 13.83
N ARG A 385 2.66 6.95 13.29
CA ARG A 385 2.26 5.54 13.38
C ARG A 385 2.29 4.85 12.02
N TYR A 386 1.63 5.48 11.05
CA TYR A 386 1.37 4.86 9.77
C TYR A 386 1.49 5.86 8.63
N GLU A 387 1.96 5.35 7.50
CA GLU A 387 1.84 6.02 6.21
C GLU A 387 1.31 5.01 5.18
N TRP A 388 0.24 5.41 4.51
CA TRP A 388 -0.40 4.62 3.45
C TRP A 388 -0.45 5.42 2.16
N LEU A 389 -0.35 4.70 1.05
CA LEU A 389 -0.69 5.21 -0.27
C LEU A 389 -2.07 4.67 -0.66
N HIS A 390 -2.91 5.52 -1.25
CA HIS A 390 -4.12 5.04 -1.88
C HIS A 390 -3.77 4.42 -3.23
N MET A 391 -4.27 3.21 -3.49
CA MET A 391 -4.08 2.50 -4.75
C MET A 391 -5.42 2.34 -5.45
N ASN A 392 -5.47 2.80 -6.70
CA ASN A 392 -6.51 2.46 -7.65
C ASN A 392 -5.97 1.45 -8.65
N TRP A 393 -6.38 0.20 -8.48
CA TRP A 393 -5.83 -0.92 -9.23
C TRP A 393 -6.31 -0.98 -10.67
N GLY A 394 -7.44 -0.34 -11.00
CA GLY A 394 -8.06 -0.40 -12.33
C GLY A 394 -8.99 -1.61 -12.56
N TRP A 395 -9.59 -2.16 -11.49
CA TRP A 395 -10.48 -3.35 -11.54
C TRP A 395 -11.93 -3.01 -11.16
N GLY A 396 -12.26 -1.73 -11.10
CA GLY A 396 -13.58 -1.28 -10.63
C GLY A 396 -13.79 -1.43 -9.12
N PRO A 397 -14.97 -1.01 -8.63
CA PRO A 397 -15.23 -0.87 -7.21
C PRO A 397 -15.44 -2.19 -6.46
N ASN A 398 -15.82 -3.27 -7.18
CA ASN A 398 -16.23 -4.53 -6.55
C ASN A 398 -15.13 -5.61 -6.56
N TYR A 399 -14.12 -5.47 -7.42
CA TYR A 399 -13.08 -6.49 -7.63
C TYR A 399 -11.67 -5.95 -7.38
N GLY A 400 -11.52 -4.62 -7.24
CA GLY A 400 -10.22 -3.99 -7.16
C GLY A 400 -9.65 -3.91 -5.74
N GLY A 401 -10.49 -3.85 -4.70
CA GLY A 401 -9.99 -3.57 -3.35
C GLY A 401 -9.25 -2.22 -3.27
N ASN A 402 -9.68 -1.22 -4.07
CA ASN A 402 -9.09 0.12 -4.00
C ASN A 402 -9.15 0.64 -2.56
N GLY A 403 -8.05 1.17 -2.06
CA GLY A 403 -7.92 1.51 -0.66
C GLY A 403 -6.55 2.03 -0.29
N TRP A 404 -6.32 2.19 1.01
CA TRP A 404 -5.09 2.66 1.61
C TRP A 404 -4.20 1.47 1.95
N PHE A 405 -3.01 1.40 1.36
CA PHE A 405 -2.06 0.31 1.49
C PHE A 405 -0.76 0.81 2.11
N TYR A 406 -0.28 0.09 3.13
CA TYR A 406 0.87 0.52 3.91
C TYR A 406 2.12 0.53 3.04
N GLN A 407 3.01 1.49 3.29
CA GLN A 407 4.15 1.86 2.45
C GLN A 407 5.30 0.82 2.35
N ASN A 408 5.06 -0.45 2.68
CA ASN A 408 6.10 -1.49 2.67
C ASN A 408 6.83 -1.53 1.32
N LEU A 409 8.16 -1.55 1.39
CA LEU A 409 9.00 -1.83 0.22
C LEU A 409 10.13 -2.77 0.63
N ILE A 410 10.02 -4.00 0.14
CA ILE A 410 11.02 -5.04 0.36
C ILE A 410 11.34 -5.65 -0.99
N ASN A 411 12.63 -5.73 -1.29
CA ASN A 411 13.08 -6.51 -2.44
C ASN A 411 12.89 -7.99 -2.10
N ASN A 412 11.87 -8.60 -2.67
CA ASN A 412 11.70 -10.04 -2.65
C ASN A 412 12.81 -10.66 -3.53
N ASN A 413 13.17 -11.93 -3.31
CA ASN A 413 13.94 -12.70 -4.29
C ASN A 413 13.24 -14.04 -4.51
N GLY A 414 12.13 -14.04 -5.25
CA GLY A 414 11.55 -15.26 -5.82
C GLY A 414 10.54 -16.00 -4.94
N THR A 415 9.77 -15.30 -4.09
CA THR A 415 8.84 -15.93 -3.13
C THR A 415 7.43 -16.14 -3.68
N THR A 416 6.92 -17.36 -3.51
CA THR A 416 5.55 -17.79 -3.82
C THR A 416 4.59 -17.47 -2.67
N ILE A 417 3.31 -17.22 -2.96
CA ILE A 417 2.19 -17.18 -2.00
C ILE A 417 1.12 -18.19 -2.41
N THR A 418 0.20 -18.51 -1.51
CA THR A 418 -0.98 -19.34 -1.85
C THR A 418 -2.20 -18.44 -2.06
N VAL A 419 -2.82 -18.49 -3.24
CA VAL A 419 -4.11 -17.85 -3.55
C VAL A 419 -5.08 -18.95 -3.98
N ASP A 420 -6.22 -19.10 -3.30
CA ASP A 420 -7.22 -20.15 -3.56
C ASP A 420 -6.61 -21.55 -3.76
N GLU A 421 -5.73 -21.95 -2.82
CA GLU A 421 -5.02 -23.24 -2.84
C GLU A 421 -4.01 -23.41 -3.98
N ASN A 422 -3.83 -22.40 -4.82
CA ASN A 422 -2.86 -22.38 -5.90
C ASN A 422 -1.62 -21.56 -5.53
N GLU A 423 -0.45 -22.10 -5.84
CA GLU A 423 0.82 -21.39 -5.69
C GLU A 423 0.94 -20.31 -6.77
N VAL A 424 1.01 -19.05 -6.36
CA VAL A 424 1.23 -17.89 -7.21
C VAL A 424 2.59 -17.30 -6.82
N ASN A 425 3.41 -16.89 -7.78
CA ASN A 425 4.66 -16.17 -7.50
C ASN A 425 4.49 -14.68 -7.81
N PRO A 426 3.70 -13.91 -7.03
CA PRO A 426 3.23 -12.56 -7.35
C PRO A 426 4.36 -11.55 -7.23
N ASN A 427 5.32 -11.63 -8.13
CA ASN A 427 6.62 -11.12 -7.79
C ASN A 427 6.97 -9.86 -8.52
N PHE A 428 6.26 -8.77 -8.20
CA PHE A 428 6.54 -7.43 -8.71
C PHE A 428 7.74 -6.79 -8.01
N GLN A 429 8.74 -7.61 -7.65
CA GLN A 429 10.05 -7.23 -7.13
C GLN A 429 10.96 -6.66 -8.23
N TYR A 430 10.61 -6.91 -9.50
CA TYR A 430 11.42 -6.49 -10.61
C TYR A 430 10.90 -5.19 -11.21
N ASN A 431 11.84 -4.25 -11.35
CA ASN A 431 11.66 -3.04 -12.14
C ASN A 431 10.42 -2.23 -11.73
N ARG A 432 10.07 -2.21 -10.42
CA ARG A 432 9.00 -1.36 -9.90
C ARG A 432 9.35 0.09 -10.19
N LYS A 433 8.56 0.70 -11.04
CA LYS A 433 8.78 2.04 -11.54
C LYS A 433 7.50 2.84 -11.39
N CYS A 434 7.62 4.12 -11.69
CA CYS A 434 6.49 5.01 -11.73
C CYS A 434 6.71 6.08 -12.79
N ILE A 435 5.60 6.63 -13.29
CA ILE A 435 5.60 7.87 -14.05
C ILE A 435 5.10 8.96 -13.13
N TYR A 436 5.98 9.91 -12.82
CA TYR A 436 5.68 11.06 -11.96
C TYR A 436 5.82 12.37 -12.73
N SER A 437 5.50 13.50 -12.09
CA SER A 437 5.47 14.82 -12.71
C SER A 437 4.52 14.94 -13.92
N ILE A 438 3.45 14.12 -13.95
CA ILE A 438 2.41 14.15 -14.98
C ILE A 438 1.54 15.40 -14.77
N LYS A 439 1.74 16.42 -15.60
CA LYS A 439 0.98 17.69 -15.57
C LYS A 439 0.77 18.24 -16.98
N LYS A 440 -0.32 18.99 -17.18
CA LYS A 440 -0.62 19.68 -18.44
C LYS A 440 0.50 20.65 -18.83
#